data_AF-A0AAF0FTA0-F1
#
_entry.id   AF-A0AAF0FTA0-F1
#
_cell.length_a   1.000
_cell.length_b   1.000
_cell.length_c   1.000
_cell.angle_alpha   90.00
_cell.angle_beta   90.00
_cell.angle_gamma   90.00
#
_symmetry.space_group_name_H-M   'P 1'
#
loop_
_entity.id
_entity.type
_entity.pdbx_description
1 polymer ?
#
loop_
_entity_poly.entity_id
_entity_poly.type
_entity_poly.pdbx_seq_one_letter_code
_entity_poly.pdbx_strand_id
1 'polypeptide(L)'
;MKCMKTILPITLLLLVLISPAIIVADETRLAWEDSGYDLAPGYRYTISLHAEVSWTHDLALAAIEAGPVKVAVEIFDTNPPGYVTLGTRVYVNNRVRYSGDEVQFGPGSGGSYDISVQIKVDWDGNGEVYVHGRRVAAFTIENPWDIQQFTDRRSGLGYTIQSSIVIDYQRLPPPSSGDSNTIIVQQPSENPQGFDFLASLGAATVVFVLILLLGIGGIMLLIVFSQARRRGWI
;
A
#
# COMPACT_ATOMS: atom_id res chain seq x y z
N MET A 1 18.08 -35.87 40.33
CA MET A 1 18.08 -34.90 39.20
C MET A 1 17.12 -35.36 38.11
N LYS A 2 15.83 -34.99 38.17
CA LYS A 2 14.78 -35.39 37.19
C LYS A 2 14.10 -34.20 36.49
N CYS A 3 14.52 -32.97 36.76
CA CYS A 3 13.83 -31.75 36.30
C CYS A 3 14.34 -31.21 34.94
N MET A 4 15.38 -31.79 34.35
CA MET A 4 16.02 -31.26 33.13
C MET A 4 15.43 -31.76 31.80
N LYS A 5 14.55 -32.78 31.84
CA LYS A 5 14.02 -33.40 30.60
C LYS A 5 12.74 -32.73 30.06
N THR A 6 12.08 -31.90 30.86
CA THR A 6 10.84 -31.19 30.49
C THR A 6 11.09 -29.77 30.00
N ILE A 7 12.27 -29.19 30.27
CA ILE A 7 12.61 -27.82 29.86
C ILE A 7 12.89 -27.78 28.35
N LEU A 8 13.69 -28.74 27.85
CA LEU A 8 14.09 -28.80 26.44
C LEU A 8 12.92 -28.74 25.43
N PRO A 9 11.83 -29.54 25.56
CA PRO A 9 10.71 -29.46 24.62
C PRO A 9 9.93 -28.15 24.73
N ILE A 10 9.83 -27.55 25.92
CA ILE A 10 9.17 -26.25 26.12
C ILE A 10 10.00 -25.13 25.49
N THR A 11 11.34 -25.17 25.63
CA THR A 11 12.23 -24.18 25.00
C THR A 11 12.22 -24.32 23.48
N LEU A 12 12.14 -25.55 22.95
CA LEU A 12 12.03 -25.80 21.51
C LEU A 12 10.67 -25.35 20.96
N LEU A 13 9.57 -25.58 21.70
CA LEU A 13 8.23 -25.11 21.35
C LEU A 13 8.17 -23.57 21.35
N LEU A 14 8.80 -22.92 22.33
CA LEU A 14 8.98 -21.48 22.36
C LEU A 14 9.83 -21.01 21.17
N LEU A 15 10.95 -21.66 20.85
CA LEU A 15 11.76 -21.28 19.69
C LEU A 15 11.01 -21.46 18.36
N VAL A 16 10.09 -22.42 18.25
CA VAL A 16 9.20 -22.60 17.09
C VAL A 16 8.07 -21.56 17.05
N LEU A 17 7.58 -21.11 18.21
CA LEU A 17 6.64 -19.99 18.30
C LEU A 17 7.30 -18.62 18.05
N ILE A 18 8.61 -18.50 18.31
CA ILE A 18 9.42 -17.30 18.04
C ILE A 18 10.08 -17.38 16.65
N SER A 19 10.07 -18.56 16.01
CA SER A 19 10.49 -18.68 14.61
C SER A 19 9.56 -17.77 13.83
N PRO A 20 10.07 -16.67 13.25
CA PRO A 20 9.22 -15.70 12.61
C PRO A 20 8.41 -16.47 11.60
N ALA A 21 7.08 -16.34 11.70
CA ALA A 21 6.21 -16.61 10.58
C ALA A 21 6.95 -16.04 9.38
N ILE A 22 7.29 -16.91 8.42
CA ILE A 22 7.67 -16.45 7.10
C ILE A 22 6.40 -15.76 6.64
N ILE A 23 6.32 -14.47 6.96
CA ILE A 23 5.38 -13.55 6.37
C ILE A 23 5.75 -13.69 4.91
N VAL A 24 4.96 -14.48 4.19
CA VAL A 24 4.89 -14.37 2.75
C VAL A 24 4.44 -12.93 2.56
N ALA A 25 5.42 -12.05 2.43
CA ALA A 25 5.25 -10.68 2.03
C ALA A 25 4.81 -10.75 0.58
N ASP A 26 3.52 -11.04 0.41
CA ASP A 26 2.88 -11.09 -0.88
C ASP A 26 2.79 -9.66 -1.39
N GLU A 27 3.50 -9.43 -2.50
CA GLU A 27 3.74 -8.20 -3.26
C GLU A 27 4.00 -6.90 -2.48
N THR A 28 5.29 -6.62 -2.25
CA THR A 28 5.79 -5.24 -2.13
C THR A 28 5.90 -4.65 -3.54
N ARG A 29 4.86 -3.93 -3.98
CA ARG A 29 4.91 -3.17 -5.24
C ARG A 29 5.63 -1.85 -5.01
N LEU A 30 6.96 -1.92 -4.96
CA LEU A 30 7.84 -0.78 -4.69
C LEU A 30 8.04 0.16 -5.90
N ALA A 31 7.31 -0.06 -7.00
CA ALA A 31 7.47 0.70 -8.24
C ALA A 31 6.28 1.62 -8.46
N TRP A 32 6.52 2.72 -9.17
CA TRP A 32 5.46 3.50 -9.78
C TRP A 32 4.74 2.63 -10.81
N GLU A 33 3.41 2.64 -10.77
CA GLU A 33 2.56 1.93 -11.70
C GLU A 33 1.73 2.95 -12.50
N ASP A 34 1.37 2.59 -13.72
CA ASP A 34 0.38 3.35 -14.47
C ASP A 34 -0.99 3.21 -13.79
N SER A 35 -1.66 4.34 -13.55
CA SER A 35 -3.03 4.34 -13.00
C SER A 35 -4.10 4.03 -14.05
N GLY A 36 -3.77 4.07 -15.34
CA GLY A 36 -4.71 3.95 -16.46
C GLY A 36 -5.48 5.24 -16.75
N TYR A 37 -5.10 6.36 -16.12
CA TYR A 37 -5.66 7.68 -16.35
C TYR A 37 -4.57 8.64 -16.83
N ASP A 38 -4.97 9.61 -17.67
CA ASP A 38 -4.08 10.66 -18.14
C ASP A 38 -4.50 12.00 -17.56
N LEU A 39 -3.54 12.82 -17.15
CA LEU A 39 -3.72 14.23 -16.83
C LEU A 39 -3.75 15.01 -18.16
N ALA A 40 -4.94 15.43 -18.58
CA ALA A 40 -5.17 16.04 -19.88
C ALA A 40 -5.91 17.40 -19.76
N PRO A 41 -5.72 18.31 -20.75
CA PRO A 41 -6.48 19.54 -20.85
C PRO A 41 -8.00 19.32 -20.90
N GLY A 42 -8.76 20.23 -20.29
CA GLY A 42 -10.22 20.18 -20.27
C GLY A 42 -10.82 19.21 -19.24
N TYR A 43 -10.06 18.81 -18.23
CA TYR A 43 -10.52 17.90 -17.17
C TYR A 43 -10.25 18.43 -15.77
N ARG A 44 -11.05 17.96 -14.82
CA ARG A 44 -10.86 18.11 -13.39
C ARG A 44 -10.73 16.72 -12.79
N TYR A 45 -9.66 16.51 -12.04
CA TYR A 45 -9.35 15.29 -11.32
C TYR A 45 -9.52 15.53 -9.83
N THR A 46 -10.10 14.58 -9.12
CA THR A 46 -10.12 14.51 -7.67
C THR A 46 -9.36 13.26 -7.28
N ILE A 47 -8.18 13.44 -6.70
CA ILE A 47 -7.28 12.36 -6.30
C ILE A 47 -7.38 12.23 -4.79
N SER A 48 -7.90 11.10 -4.34
CA SER A 48 -7.96 10.75 -2.92
C SER A 48 -6.81 9.80 -2.61
N LEU A 49 -5.93 10.22 -1.71
CA LEU A 49 -4.81 9.42 -1.24
C LEU A 49 -5.10 8.93 0.18
N HIS A 50 -4.93 7.63 0.39
CA HIS A 50 -5.02 6.98 1.68
C HIS A 50 -3.67 6.38 2.05
N ALA A 51 -3.20 6.66 3.26
CA ALA A 51 -1.99 6.09 3.82
C ALA A 51 -2.27 5.52 5.20
N GLU A 52 -1.60 4.42 5.55
CA GLU A 52 -1.74 3.78 6.85
C GLU A 52 -0.41 3.74 7.61
N VAL A 53 -0.53 3.82 8.92
CA VAL A 53 0.56 3.76 9.89
C VAL A 53 0.28 2.61 10.84
N SER A 54 1.25 1.70 11.01
CA SER A 54 1.13 0.64 12.02
C SER A 54 1.49 1.17 13.40
N TRP A 55 1.14 0.43 14.45
CA TRP A 55 1.57 0.72 15.82
C TRP A 55 3.10 0.58 16.01
N THR A 56 3.80 -0.07 15.09
CA THR A 56 5.28 -0.13 15.05
C THR A 56 5.91 1.02 14.26
N HIS A 57 5.09 1.94 13.74
CA HIS A 57 5.48 3.02 12.82
C HIS A 57 6.04 2.57 11.48
N ASP A 58 5.65 1.38 11.03
CA ASP A 58 5.74 1.07 9.60
C ASP A 58 4.69 1.88 8.86
N LEU A 59 5.00 2.22 7.61
CA LEU A 59 4.20 3.13 6.80
C LEU A 59 3.90 2.54 5.43
N ALA A 60 2.65 2.70 5.00
CA ALA A 60 2.23 2.51 3.63
C ALA A 60 1.81 3.88 3.08
N LEU A 61 2.66 4.48 2.24
CA LEU A 61 2.46 5.83 1.70
C LEU A 61 1.85 5.78 0.30
N ALA A 62 1.06 6.80 -0.03
CA ALA A 62 0.48 6.98 -1.34
C ALA A 62 1.04 8.24 -2.02
N ALA A 63 1.31 8.15 -3.32
CA ALA A 63 1.67 9.30 -4.14
C ALA A 63 1.20 9.14 -5.60
N ILE A 64 0.99 10.26 -6.29
CA ILE A 64 0.80 10.30 -7.74
C ILE A 64 1.83 11.23 -8.39
N GLU A 65 2.18 10.95 -9.64
CA GLU A 65 3.03 11.78 -10.49
C GLU A 65 2.43 11.84 -11.89
N ALA A 66 2.28 13.05 -12.43
CA ALA A 66 1.70 13.30 -13.73
C ALA A 66 2.36 14.53 -14.36
N GLY A 67 3.31 14.30 -15.25
CA GLY A 67 4.10 15.34 -15.90
C GLY A 67 4.77 16.29 -14.88
N PRO A 68 4.43 17.58 -14.85
CA PRO A 68 5.05 18.53 -13.94
C PRO A 68 4.53 18.44 -12.50
N VAL A 69 3.47 17.68 -12.22
CA VAL A 69 2.81 17.64 -10.90
C VAL A 69 3.10 16.32 -10.19
N LYS A 70 3.43 16.42 -8.90
CA LYS A 70 3.45 15.27 -7.99
C LYS A 70 2.71 15.62 -6.70
N VAL A 71 1.85 14.71 -6.23
CA VAL A 71 1.13 14.83 -4.96
C VAL A 71 1.47 13.61 -4.13
N ALA A 72 1.93 13.80 -2.90
CA ALA A 72 2.40 12.71 -2.05
C ALA A 72 2.00 12.90 -0.60
N VAL A 73 1.66 11.80 0.06
CA VAL A 73 1.68 11.69 1.52
C VAL A 73 3.10 11.37 1.94
N GLU A 74 3.70 12.20 2.80
CA GLU A 74 5.08 12.07 3.22
C GLU A 74 5.22 12.20 4.74
N ILE A 75 6.35 11.70 5.26
CA ILE A 75 6.75 11.92 6.66
C ILE A 75 7.33 13.33 6.77
N PHE A 76 6.79 14.13 7.68
CA PHE A 76 7.25 15.50 7.92
C PHE A 76 8.20 15.57 9.11
N ASP A 77 7.85 14.89 10.19
CA ASP A 77 8.63 14.87 11.42
C ASP A 77 8.50 13.52 12.12
N THR A 78 9.57 13.16 12.83
CA THR A 78 9.63 12.01 13.73
C THR A 78 10.07 12.40 15.14
N ASN A 79 10.02 13.71 15.45
CA ASN A 79 10.29 14.27 16.76
C ASN A 79 8.99 14.65 17.48
N PRO A 80 8.84 14.28 18.77
CA PRO A 80 9.80 13.51 19.57
C PRO A 80 9.89 12.03 19.13
N PRO A 81 10.95 11.29 19.50
CA PRO A 81 11.12 9.89 19.10
C PRO A 81 9.90 9.03 19.42
N GLY A 82 9.50 8.19 18.46
CA GLY A 82 8.27 7.40 18.58
C GLY A 82 7.00 8.17 18.21
N TYR A 83 7.12 9.34 17.60
CA TYR A 83 6.01 9.98 16.91
C TYR A 83 6.29 9.96 15.41
N VAL A 84 5.24 9.88 14.61
CA VAL A 84 5.31 10.06 13.16
C VAL A 84 4.27 11.07 12.75
N THR A 85 4.71 12.15 12.13
CA THR A 85 3.82 13.13 11.52
C THR A 85 3.76 12.88 10.02
N LEU A 86 2.59 12.49 9.53
CA LEU A 86 2.31 12.44 8.10
C LEU A 86 1.72 13.77 7.64
N GLY A 87 2.03 14.18 6.42
CA GLY A 87 1.45 15.37 5.81
C GLY A 87 1.43 15.26 4.29
N THR A 88 0.71 16.19 3.66
CA THR A 88 0.59 16.25 2.20
C THR A 88 1.60 17.23 1.63
N ARG A 89 2.33 16.79 0.60
CA ARG A 89 3.15 17.67 -0.25
C ARG A 89 2.65 17.69 -1.68
N VAL A 90 2.63 18.89 -2.24
CA VAL A 90 2.41 19.11 -3.68
C VAL A 90 3.67 19.69 -4.27
N TYR A 91 4.16 19.05 -5.32
CA TYR A 91 5.31 19.47 -6.11
C TYR A 91 4.83 19.93 -7.49
N VAL A 92 5.42 21.02 -7.98
CA VAL A 92 5.33 21.42 -9.39
C VAL A 92 6.73 21.63 -9.92
N ASN A 93 7.09 20.93 -10.99
CA ASN A 93 8.44 20.92 -11.57
C ASN A 93 9.50 20.57 -10.52
N ASN A 94 9.25 19.50 -9.75
CA ASN A 94 10.11 19.03 -8.66
C ASN A 94 10.42 20.07 -7.56
N ARG A 95 9.58 21.10 -7.42
CA ARG A 95 9.65 22.08 -6.34
C ARG A 95 8.42 22.00 -5.48
N VAL A 96 8.62 21.93 -4.16
CA VAL A 96 7.54 21.99 -3.18
C VAL A 96 6.78 23.31 -3.35
N ARG A 97 5.48 23.22 -3.63
CA ARG A 97 4.56 24.37 -3.68
C ARG A 97 3.61 24.39 -2.49
N TYR A 98 3.37 23.23 -1.90
CA TYR A 98 2.54 23.06 -0.72
C TYR A 98 3.13 22.00 0.20
N SER A 99 3.03 22.25 1.50
CA SER A 99 3.37 21.32 2.58
C SER A 99 2.40 21.62 3.72
N GLY A 100 1.54 20.67 4.08
CA GLY A 100 0.54 20.91 5.11
C GLY A 100 -0.35 19.70 5.38
N ASP A 101 -1.48 19.97 6.05
CA ASP A 101 -2.49 18.98 6.46
C ASP A 101 -1.89 17.84 7.28
N GLU A 102 -1.19 18.18 8.35
CA GLU A 102 -0.41 17.22 9.12
C GLU A 102 -1.28 16.46 10.15
N VAL A 103 -1.01 15.16 10.30
CA VAL A 103 -1.55 14.33 11.37
C VAL A 103 -0.41 13.60 12.06
N GLN A 104 -0.37 13.70 13.38
CA GLN A 104 0.65 13.06 14.20
C GLN A 104 0.11 11.79 14.85
N PHE A 105 0.86 10.70 14.70
CA PHE A 105 0.62 9.41 15.36
C PHE A 105 1.63 9.25 16.49
N GLY A 106 1.14 8.85 17.67
CA GLY A 106 1.97 8.66 18.85
C GLY A 106 2.62 7.27 18.95
N PRO A 107 3.40 7.04 20.02
CA PRO A 107 4.04 5.75 20.26
C PRO A 107 3.02 4.64 20.46
N GLY A 108 3.18 3.53 19.74
CA GLY A 108 2.28 2.36 19.86
C GLY A 108 0.87 2.59 19.30
N SER A 109 0.62 3.70 18.62
CA SER A 109 -0.63 3.94 17.89
C SER A 109 -0.43 3.74 16.39
N GLY A 110 -1.33 2.99 15.77
CA GLY A 110 -1.52 3.02 14.32
C GLY A 110 -2.68 3.95 13.95
N GLY A 111 -2.88 4.16 12.66
CA GLY A 111 -4.00 4.93 12.13
C GLY A 111 -3.92 5.12 10.63
N SER A 112 -4.81 5.95 10.11
CA SER A 112 -4.85 6.31 8.70
C SER A 112 -4.76 7.82 8.50
N TYR A 113 -4.28 8.20 7.32
CA TYR A 113 -4.24 9.56 6.83
C TYR A 113 -4.90 9.60 5.46
N ASP A 114 -5.96 10.40 5.35
CA ASP A 114 -6.77 10.54 4.14
C ASP A 114 -6.74 11.99 3.68
N ILE A 115 -6.40 12.20 2.41
CA ILE A 115 -6.40 13.53 1.80
C ILE A 115 -7.02 13.48 0.41
N SER A 116 -7.76 14.53 0.05
CA SER A 116 -8.31 14.72 -1.29
C SER A 116 -7.72 15.98 -1.93
N VAL A 117 -7.09 15.81 -3.08
CA VAL A 117 -6.45 16.87 -3.85
C VAL A 117 -7.13 16.97 -5.21
N GLN A 118 -7.53 18.18 -5.57
CA GLN A 118 -8.15 18.43 -6.87
C GLN A 118 -7.13 19.05 -7.83
N ILE A 119 -7.01 18.48 -9.02
CA ILE A 119 -6.20 19.03 -10.11
C ILE A 119 -7.16 19.44 -11.23
N LYS A 120 -7.14 20.69 -11.63
CA LYS A 120 -7.96 21.20 -12.73
C LYS A 120 -7.03 21.65 -13.85
N VAL A 121 -7.22 21.12 -15.05
CA VAL A 121 -6.51 21.58 -16.26
C VAL A 121 -7.53 22.16 -17.21
N ASP A 122 -7.40 23.44 -17.53
CA ASP A 122 -8.26 24.09 -18.52
C ASP A 122 -7.99 23.55 -19.94
N TRP A 123 -8.76 24.02 -20.91
CA TRP A 123 -8.63 23.59 -22.31
C TRP A 123 -7.38 24.12 -23.01
N ASP A 124 -6.76 25.14 -22.46
CA ASP A 124 -5.50 25.73 -22.95
C ASP A 124 -4.27 25.06 -22.33
N GLY A 125 -4.48 24.06 -21.45
CA GLY A 125 -3.41 23.33 -20.78
C GLY A 125 -2.91 23.98 -19.49
N ASN A 126 -3.52 25.06 -19.00
CA ASN A 126 -3.17 25.64 -17.70
C ASN A 126 -3.80 24.83 -16.57
N GLY A 127 -2.93 24.33 -15.70
CA GLY A 127 -3.25 23.51 -14.56
C GLY A 127 -3.25 24.28 -13.25
N GLU A 128 -4.15 23.91 -12.36
CA GLU A 128 -4.23 24.41 -10.99
C GLU A 128 -4.43 23.24 -10.03
N VAL A 129 -3.73 23.27 -8.89
CA VAL A 129 -3.86 22.27 -7.84
C VAL A 129 -4.54 22.91 -6.63
N TYR A 130 -5.54 22.23 -6.09
CA TYR A 130 -6.35 22.65 -4.97
C TYR A 130 -6.29 21.61 -3.85
N VAL A 131 -6.04 22.08 -2.63
CA VAL A 131 -6.10 21.26 -1.41
C VAL A 131 -7.12 21.92 -0.48
N HIS A 132 -8.11 21.14 -0.02
CA HIS A 132 -9.25 21.65 0.77
C HIS A 132 -9.95 22.88 0.15
N GLY A 133 -10.09 22.89 -1.18
CA GLY A 133 -10.73 23.98 -1.93
C GLY A 133 -9.89 25.26 -2.08
N ARG A 134 -8.65 25.29 -1.57
CA ARG A 134 -7.72 26.40 -1.75
C ARG A 134 -6.70 26.07 -2.83
N ARG A 135 -6.49 27.01 -3.77
CA ARG A 135 -5.44 26.87 -4.79
C ARG A 135 -4.07 26.95 -4.12
N VAL A 136 -3.26 25.91 -4.28
CA VAL A 136 -1.91 25.82 -3.69
C VAL A 136 -0.80 25.88 -4.73
N ALA A 137 -1.10 25.53 -5.99
CA ALA A 137 -0.11 25.56 -7.06
C ALA A 137 -0.77 25.79 -8.43
N ALA A 138 0.06 26.15 -9.40
CA ALA A 138 -0.31 26.24 -10.80
C ALA A 138 0.83 25.77 -11.70
N PHE A 139 0.48 25.26 -12.88
CA PHE A 139 1.38 24.67 -13.85
C PHE A 139 0.77 24.78 -15.25
N THR A 140 1.50 24.32 -16.26
CA THR A 140 0.99 24.22 -17.64
C THR A 140 1.47 22.89 -18.22
N ILE A 141 0.63 22.26 -19.04
CA ILE A 141 0.96 21.09 -19.84
C ILE A 141 0.63 21.36 -21.31
N GLU A 142 1.48 20.90 -22.21
CA GLU A 142 1.25 21.02 -23.66
C GLU A 142 0.55 19.78 -24.25
N ASN A 143 0.70 18.63 -23.58
CA ASN A 143 0.15 17.34 -23.99
C ASN A 143 -0.39 16.60 -22.75
N PRO A 144 -1.26 15.59 -22.93
CA PRO A 144 -1.62 14.67 -21.86
C PRO A 144 -0.39 13.97 -21.26
N TRP A 145 -0.45 13.66 -19.97
CA TRP A 145 0.57 12.91 -19.25
C TRP A 145 -0.06 11.76 -18.48
N ASP A 146 0.46 10.55 -18.66
CA ASP A 146 0.05 9.38 -17.90
C ASP A 146 0.20 9.68 -16.40
N ILE A 147 -0.85 9.40 -15.62
CA ILE A 147 -0.80 9.52 -14.17
C ILE A 147 -0.19 8.23 -13.64
N GLN A 148 1.03 8.34 -13.15
CA GLN A 148 1.69 7.27 -12.41
C GLN A 148 1.24 7.34 -10.94
N GLN A 149 1.01 6.18 -10.35
CA GLN A 149 0.62 6.03 -8.96
C GLN A 149 1.63 5.18 -8.20
N PHE A 150 1.83 5.51 -6.94
CA PHE A 150 2.63 4.76 -5.99
C PHE A 150 1.71 4.36 -4.84
N THR A 151 1.54 3.06 -4.65
CA THR A 151 0.88 2.48 -3.49
C THR A 151 1.80 1.43 -2.89
N ASP A 152 1.84 1.37 -1.57
CA ASP A 152 2.57 0.38 -0.80
C ASP A 152 1.60 -0.49 0.02
N ARG A 153 2.03 -1.72 0.30
CA ARG A 153 1.39 -2.65 1.23
C ARG A 153 2.47 -3.36 2.01
N ARG A 154 2.35 -3.34 3.34
CA ARG A 154 3.31 -3.97 4.25
C ARG A 154 2.60 -4.81 5.29
N SER A 155 3.21 -5.92 5.65
CA SER A 155 2.72 -6.82 6.68
C SER A 155 3.86 -7.16 7.64
N GLY A 156 3.54 -7.17 8.93
CA GLY A 156 4.45 -7.55 9.99
C GLY A 156 3.75 -8.41 11.03
N LEU A 157 4.41 -8.64 12.17
CA LEU A 157 3.81 -9.42 13.24
C LEU A 157 2.63 -8.65 13.86
N GLY A 158 1.41 -9.11 13.59
CA GLY A 158 0.19 -8.53 14.16
C GLY A 158 -0.28 -7.25 13.49
N TYR A 159 0.17 -6.93 12.27
CA TYR A 159 -0.39 -5.84 11.47
C TYR A 159 -0.27 -6.11 9.97
N THR A 160 -1.19 -5.49 9.24
CA THR A 160 -1.12 -5.28 7.79
C THR A 160 -1.55 -3.84 7.55
N ILE A 161 -0.73 -3.10 6.81
CA ILE A 161 -1.00 -1.73 6.42
C ILE A 161 -0.96 -1.63 4.90
N GLN A 162 -1.79 -0.76 4.35
CA GLN A 162 -1.91 -0.55 2.92
C GLN A 162 -2.20 0.91 2.63
N SER A 163 -1.74 1.35 1.47
CA SER A 163 -2.12 2.63 0.91
C SER A 163 -3.00 2.41 -0.32
N SER A 164 -3.83 3.38 -0.63
CA SER A 164 -4.66 3.32 -1.84
C SER A 164 -4.82 4.70 -2.44
N ILE A 165 -5.08 4.72 -3.74
CA ILE A 165 -5.33 5.93 -4.51
C ILE A 165 -6.62 5.72 -5.28
N VAL A 166 -7.51 6.72 -5.22
CA VAL A 166 -8.73 6.77 -6.01
C VAL A 166 -8.69 8.04 -6.85
N ILE A 167 -8.81 7.90 -8.17
CA ILE A 167 -8.81 9.01 -9.12
C ILE A 167 -10.19 9.10 -9.75
N ASP A 168 -10.93 10.15 -9.38
CA ASP A 168 -12.15 10.54 -10.08
C ASP A 168 -11.83 11.65 -11.07
N TYR A 169 -12.46 11.64 -12.24
CA TYR A 169 -12.30 12.69 -13.23
C TYR A 169 -13.63 13.18 -13.79
N GLN A 170 -13.67 14.45 -14.15
CA GLN A 170 -14.82 15.12 -14.74
C GLN A 170 -14.35 16.00 -15.88
N ARG A 171 -14.96 15.83 -17.05
CA ARG A 171 -14.74 16.74 -18.19
C ARG A 171 -15.26 18.13 -17.85
N LEU A 172 -14.43 19.14 -18.02
CA LEU A 172 -14.83 20.53 -17.92
C LEU A 172 -15.67 20.91 -19.15
N PRO A 173 -16.67 21.79 -19.00
CA PRO A 173 -17.33 22.35 -20.17
C PRO A 173 -16.29 23.04 -21.07
N PRO A 174 -16.36 22.85 -22.41
CA PRO A 174 -15.51 23.61 -23.32
C PRO A 174 -15.70 25.10 -23.08
N PRO A 175 -14.66 25.94 -23.30
CA PRO A 175 -14.89 27.38 -23.40
C PRO A 175 -16.01 27.57 -24.40
N SER A 176 -16.98 28.42 -24.06
CA SER A 176 -18.16 28.65 -24.89
C SER A 176 -17.74 29.25 -26.23
N SER A 177 -17.39 28.39 -27.18
CA SER A 177 -17.70 28.61 -28.59
C SER A 177 -19.22 28.69 -28.66
N GLY A 178 -19.76 29.69 -29.35
CA GLY A 178 -21.19 29.71 -29.65
C GLY A 178 -21.64 28.33 -30.11
N ASP A 179 -22.75 27.88 -29.53
CA ASP A 179 -23.50 26.64 -29.78
C ASP A 179 -23.09 25.35 -29.03
N SER A 180 -24.08 24.89 -28.28
CA SER A 180 -24.18 23.67 -27.48
C SER A 180 -23.77 22.38 -28.19
N ASN A 181 -23.12 21.49 -27.45
CA ASN A 181 -23.57 20.11 -27.28
C ASN A 181 -22.84 19.45 -26.12
N THR A 182 -23.57 19.14 -25.05
CA THR A 182 -23.12 18.32 -23.92
C THR A 182 -22.99 16.87 -24.40
N ILE A 183 -21.78 16.46 -24.78
CA ILE A 183 -21.49 15.03 -24.96
C ILE A 183 -21.13 14.48 -23.59
N ILE A 184 -22.09 13.80 -22.96
CA ILE A 184 -21.83 12.88 -21.85
C ILE A 184 -21.09 11.69 -22.46
N VAL A 185 -19.77 11.67 -22.35
CA VAL A 185 -18.99 10.45 -22.63
C VAL A 185 -19.07 9.59 -21.37
N GLN A 186 -20.02 8.67 -21.35
CA GLN A 186 -19.93 7.49 -20.49
C GLN A 186 -18.84 6.60 -21.09
N GLN A 187 -17.73 6.44 -20.37
CA GLN A 187 -16.75 5.41 -20.67
C GLN A 187 -17.47 4.05 -20.58
N PRO A 188 -17.23 3.10 -21.50
CA PRO A 188 -17.74 1.76 -21.35
C PRO A 188 -17.20 1.16 -20.05
N SER A 189 -18.11 0.64 -19.24
CA SER A 189 -17.79 -0.29 -18.15
C SER A 189 -17.16 -1.53 -18.77
N GLU A 190 -15.84 -1.52 -18.91
CA GLU A 190 -15.07 -2.74 -18.97
C GLU A 190 -15.11 -3.33 -17.56
N ASN A 191 -16.14 -4.15 -17.36
CA ASN A 191 -16.18 -5.15 -16.31
C ASN A 191 -14.88 -5.97 -16.44
N PRO A 192 -13.89 -5.86 -15.52
CA PRO A 192 -12.84 -6.85 -15.49
C PRO A 192 -13.55 -8.12 -15.06
N GLN A 193 -13.72 -9.03 -16.03
CA GLN A 193 -14.16 -10.39 -15.77
C GLN A 193 -13.38 -10.92 -14.57
N GLY A 194 -14.13 -11.43 -13.60
CA GLY A 194 -13.61 -11.89 -12.32
C GLY A 194 -12.32 -12.67 -12.51
N PHE A 195 -11.23 -12.13 -11.98
CA PHE A 195 -10.06 -12.91 -11.67
C PHE A 195 -10.48 -13.91 -10.60
N ASP A 196 -10.55 -15.18 -11.00
CA ASP A 196 -10.66 -16.34 -10.12
C ASP A 196 -9.46 -16.34 -9.15
N PHE A 197 -9.58 -15.62 -8.04
CA PHE A 197 -8.55 -15.51 -7.00
C PHE A 197 -8.39 -16.81 -6.18
N LEU A 198 -9.07 -17.89 -6.58
CA LEU A 198 -8.98 -19.20 -5.92
C LEU A 198 -8.12 -20.22 -6.67
N ALA A 199 -7.52 -19.87 -7.82
CA ALA A 199 -6.70 -20.79 -8.60
C ALA A 199 -5.17 -20.65 -8.41
N SER A 200 -4.67 -19.68 -7.63
CA SER A 200 -3.23 -19.45 -7.43
C SER A 200 -2.74 -19.61 -5.99
N LEU A 201 -3.48 -20.35 -5.14
CA LEU A 201 -2.88 -21.00 -3.97
C LEU A 201 -1.95 -22.12 -4.49
N GLY A 202 -0.78 -21.70 -4.95
CA GLY A 202 0.19 -22.50 -5.65
C GLY A 202 0.52 -23.77 -4.87
N ALA A 203 0.60 -24.87 -5.60
CA ALA A 203 0.99 -26.19 -5.10
C ALA A 203 2.25 -26.18 -4.20
N ALA A 204 3.07 -25.13 -4.24
CA ALA A 204 4.23 -24.94 -3.38
C ALA A 204 3.89 -24.85 -1.88
N THR A 205 2.79 -24.20 -1.48
CA THR A 205 2.44 -24.03 -0.05
C THR A 205 1.93 -25.34 0.54
N VAL A 206 1.14 -26.09 -0.22
CA VAL A 206 0.66 -27.43 0.17
C VAL A 206 1.83 -28.40 0.27
N VAL A 207 2.77 -28.37 -0.69
CA VAL A 207 3.97 -29.22 -0.67
C VAL A 207 4.87 -28.89 0.52
N PHE A 208 5.07 -27.61 0.85
CA PHE A 208 5.89 -27.22 2.00
C PHE A 208 5.27 -27.67 3.33
N VAL A 209 3.95 -27.53 3.51
CA VAL A 209 3.24 -28.03 4.70
C VAL A 209 3.31 -29.55 4.79
N LEU A 210 3.21 -30.27 3.66
CA LEU A 210 3.33 -31.73 3.62
C LEU A 210 4.75 -32.21 3.99
N ILE A 211 5.79 -31.55 3.47
CA ILE A 211 7.19 -31.85 3.81
C ILE A 211 7.45 -31.58 5.30
N LEU A 212 6.90 -30.50 5.84
CA LEU A 212 7.07 -30.15 7.25
C LEU A 212 6.36 -31.16 8.17
N LEU A 213 5.15 -31.60 7.81
CA LEU A 213 4.43 -32.65 8.55
C LEU A 213 5.13 -34.01 8.47
N LEU A 214 5.69 -34.38 7.31
CA LEU A 214 6.49 -35.60 7.16
C LEU A 214 7.80 -35.53 7.96
N GLY A 215 8.46 -34.37 8.00
CA GLY A 215 9.65 -34.13 8.81
C GLY A 215 9.38 -34.28 10.31
N ILE A 216 8.31 -33.68 10.81
CA ILE A 216 7.88 -33.82 12.21
C ILE A 216 7.49 -35.27 12.53
N GLY A 217 6.76 -35.93 11.63
CA GLY A 217 6.40 -37.34 11.77
C GLY A 217 7.62 -38.26 11.85
N GLY A 218 8.63 -38.02 11.01
CA GLY A 218 9.90 -38.76 11.03
C GLY A 218 10.69 -38.56 12.33
N ILE A 219 10.76 -37.32 12.84
CA ILE A 219 11.43 -37.02 14.11
C ILE A 219 10.71 -37.68 15.28
N MET A 220 9.37 -37.62 15.33
CA MET A 220 8.55 -38.32 16.33
C MET A 220 8.81 -39.83 16.31
N LEU A 221 8.83 -40.45 15.14
CA LEU A 221 9.12 -41.87 14.97
C LEU A 221 10.52 -42.24 15.47
N LEU A 222 11.55 -41.45 15.15
CA LEU A 222 12.91 -41.67 15.65
C LEU A 222 12.99 -41.54 17.18
N ILE A 223 12.27 -40.58 17.77
CA ILE A 223 12.21 -40.42 19.23
C ILE A 223 11.54 -41.65 19.85
N VAL A 224 10.39 -42.08 19.33
CA VAL A 224 9.67 -43.26 19.83
C VAL A 224 10.52 -44.52 19.68
N PHE A 225 11.18 -44.73 18.54
CA PHE A 225 12.06 -45.87 18.30
C PHE A 225 13.27 -45.86 19.25
N SER A 226 13.87 -44.69 19.49
CA SER A 226 14.95 -44.54 20.47
C SER A 226 14.49 -44.85 21.90
N GLN A 227 13.25 -44.51 22.25
CA GLN A 227 12.68 -44.83 23.56
C GLN A 227 12.32 -46.31 23.68
N ALA A 228 11.79 -46.93 22.63
CA ALA A 228 11.46 -48.35 22.59
C ALA A 228 12.73 -49.21 22.76
N ARG A 229 13.80 -48.88 22.04
CA ARG A 229 15.11 -49.55 22.15
C ARG A 229 15.73 -49.39 23.55
N ARG A 230 15.62 -48.21 24.15
CA ARG A 230 16.10 -47.98 25.54
C ARG A 230 15.28 -48.72 26.59
N ARG A 231 14.03 -49.08 26.29
CA ARG A 231 13.14 -49.86 27.17
C ARG A 231 13.17 -51.37 26.89
N GLY A 232 13.97 -51.81 25.91
CA GLY A 232 14.12 -53.23 25.55
C GLY A 232 12.87 -53.84 24.92
N TRP A 233 12.00 -53.01 24.34
CA TRP A 233 10.79 -53.49 23.64
C TRP A 233 11.09 -53.92 22.20
N ILE A 234 12.25 -53.50 21.68
CA ILE A 234 12.89 -53.87 20.41
C ILE A 234 14.38 -53.97 20.70
#